data_AF-A0A8T6YH41-F1
#
_entry.id   AF-A0A8T6YH41-F1
#
_cell.length_a   1.000
_cell.length_b   1.000
_cell.length_c   1.000
_cell.angle_alpha   90.00
_cell.angle_beta   90.00
_cell.angle_gamma   90.00
#
_symmetry.space_group_name_H-M   'P 1'
#
loop_
_entity.id
_entity.type
_entity.pdbx_description
1 polymer ?
#
loop_
_entity_poly.entity_id
_entity_poly.type
_entity_poly.pdbx_seq_one_letter_code
_entity_poly.pdbx_strand_id
1 'polypeptide(L)'
;MDYNSNHECWLGFIREKYSKEDLIFYQFAILWISFNSYLNDKYPKIRGDHSKVEKFAEEYSDFYNNVKELTKTYFKWRLQQFKDTKTNGRAYVMDMQTKNKKNPTEVPFDGYRNTCSEYFEIIYQIRCNYIHGEKQPLNNDDRKLVEWAFNSFHIFWKEFLKNERSWIYRN
;
A
#
# COMPACT_ATOMS: atom_id res chain seq x y z
N MET A 1 -23.01 17.42 1.53
CA MET A 1 -23.79 16.40 2.25
C MET A 1 -23.00 16.07 3.50
N ASP A 2 -23.63 16.06 4.67
CA ASP A 2 -22.99 15.54 5.88
C ASP A 2 -23.09 14.00 5.85
N TYR A 3 -21.94 13.33 5.84
CA TYR A 3 -21.87 11.86 5.90
C TYR A 3 -21.60 11.48 7.36
N ASN A 4 -22.50 10.71 7.98
CA ASN A 4 -22.46 10.43 9.42
C ASN A 4 -21.63 9.18 9.75
N SER A 5 -21.22 8.40 8.75
CA SER A 5 -20.46 7.17 8.92
C SER A 5 -19.50 6.88 7.75
N ASN A 6 -18.47 6.07 8.00
CA ASN A 6 -17.43 5.77 7.00
C ASN A 6 -17.99 5.16 5.71
N HIS A 7 -18.97 4.25 5.81
CA HIS A 7 -19.57 3.62 4.63
C HIS A 7 -20.45 4.60 3.83
N GLU A 8 -21.09 5.57 4.48
CA GLU A 8 -21.80 6.65 3.80
C GLU A 8 -20.82 7.57 3.06
N CYS A 9 -19.64 7.86 3.62
CA CYS A 9 -18.59 8.60 2.90
C CYS A 9 -18.18 7.88 1.62
N TRP A 10 -17.99 6.55 1.66
CA TRP A 10 -17.67 5.75 0.48
C TRP A 10 -18.81 5.71 -0.55
N LEU A 11 -20.07 5.58 -0.11
CA LEU A 11 -21.22 5.63 -1.01
C LEU A 11 -21.40 7.01 -1.66
N GLY A 12 -21.16 8.07 -0.90
CA GLY A 12 -21.12 9.44 -1.39
C GLY A 12 -20.05 9.63 -2.46
N PHE A 13 -18.81 9.22 -2.12
CA PHE A 13 -17.69 9.20 -3.05
C PHE A 13 -18.02 8.44 -4.34
N ILE A 14 -18.75 7.32 -4.25
CA ILE A 14 -19.13 6.53 -5.43
C ILE A 14 -20.15 7.26 -6.33
N ARG A 15 -21.04 8.04 -5.73
CA ARG A 15 -22.18 8.69 -6.41
C ARG A 15 -21.83 10.04 -7.03
N GLU A 16 -20.74 10.65 -6.60
CA GLU A 16 -20.26 11.93 -7.14
C GLU A 16 -19.56 11.73 -8.51
N LYS A 17 -19.59 12.77 -9.38
CA LYS A 17 -18.82 12.76 -10.63
C LYS A 17 -17.34 12.83 -10.27
N TYR A 18 -16.63 11.72 -10.45
CA TYR A 18 -15.22 11.62 -10.10
C TYR A 18 -14.36 12.65 -10.84
N SER A 19 -13.49 13.30 -10.07
CA SER A 19 -12.30 13.94 -10.63
C SER A 19 -11.27 12.87 -11.00
N LYS A 20 -10.27 13.20 -11.85
CA LYS A 20 -9.18 12.26 -12.15
C LYS A 20 -8.42 11.87 -10.88
N GLU A 21 -8.37 12.79 -9.93
CA GLU A 21 -7.71 12.66 -8.63
C GLU A 21 -8.39 11.61 -7.74
N ASP A 22 -9.70 11.37 -7.92
CA ASP A 22 -10.46 10.36 -7.17
C ASP A 22 -10.20 8.94 -7.69
N LEU A 23 -9.73 8.79 -8.93
CA LEU A 23 -9.45 7.47 -9.52
C LEU A 23 -8.32 6.73 -8.81
N ILE A 24 -7.48 7.43 -8.05
CA ILE A 24 -6.32 6.86 -7.36
C ILE A 24 -6.70 5.76 -6.36
N PHE A 25 -7.85 5.90 -5.70
CA PHE A 25 -8.34 4.91 -4.74
C PHE A 25 -8.75 3.61 -5.44
N TYR A 26 -9.46 3.72 -6.57
CA TYR A 26 -9.80 2.56 -7.40
C TYR A 26 -8.55 1.91 -7.97
N GLN A 27 -7.60 2.70 -8.45
CA GLN A 27 -6.32 2.20 -8.96
C GLN A 27 -5.54 1.45 -7.89
N PHE A 28 -5.51 1.95 -6.64
CA PHE A 28 -4.88 1.24 -5.54
C PHE A 28 -5.59 -0.07 -5.22
N ALA A 29 -6.93 -0.08 -5.18
CA ALA A 29 -7.71 -1.29 -4.95
C ALA A 29 -7.45 -2.34 -6.05
N ILE A 30 -7.46 -1.95 -7.32
CA ILE A 30 -7.19 -2.85 -8.46
C ILE A 30 -5.76 -3.36 -8.41
N LEU A 31 -4.78 -2.51 -8.09
CA LEU A 31 -3.39 -2.89 -7.93
C LEU A 31 -3.24 -3.94 -6.82
N TRP A 32 -3.89 -3.74 -5.67
CA TRP A 32 -3.91 -4.71 -4.59
C TRP A 32 -4.56 -6.03 -5.02
N ILE A 33 -5.69 -5.99 -5.74
CA ILE A 33 -6.36 -7.19 -6.25
C ILE A 33 -5.42 -7.98 -7.19
N SER A 34 -4.70 -7.30 -8.09
CA SER A 34 -3.73 -7.94 -8.98
C SER A 34 -2.63 -8.66 -8.20
N PHE A 35 -2.08 -8.01 -7.17
CA PHE A 35 -1.07 -8.62 -6.32
C PHE A 35 -1.63 -9.79 -5.51
N ASN A 36 -2.80 -9.62 -4.89
CA ASN A 36 -3.41 -10.66 -4.07
C ASN A 36 -3.78 -11.90 -4.90
N SER A 37 -4.21 -11.71 -6.14
CA SER A 37 -4.42 -12.83 -7.09
C SER A 37 -3.13 -13.62 -7.30
N TYR A 38 -2.02 -12.94 -7.60
CA TYR A 38 -0.72 -13.59 -7.74
C TYR A 38 -0.31 -14.34 -6.47
N LEU A 39 -0.46 -13.74 -5.29
CA LEU A 39 -0.15 -14.39 -4.01
C LEU A 39 -1.00 -15.64 -3.77
N ASN A 40 -2.28 -15.61 -4.15
CA ASN A 40 -3.16 -16.76 -4.04
C ASN A 40 -2.74 -17.91 -4.93
N ASP A 41 -2.31 -17.61 -6.15
CA ASP A 41 -1.81 -18.60 -7.11
C ASP A 41 -0.45 -19.16 -6.69
N LYS A 42 0.47 -18.30 -6.22
CA LYS A 42 1.82 -18.65 -5.80
C LYS A 42 1.86 -19.42 -4.47
N TYR A 43 1.01 -19.04 -3.52
CA TYR A 43 1.00 -19.57 -2.15
C TYR A 43 -0.38 -20.16 -1.77
N PRO A 44 -0.86 -21.20 -2.48
CA PRO A 44 -2.20 -21.74 -2.25
C PRO A 44 -2.35 -22.43 -0.88
N LYS A 45 -1.24 -22.85 -0.26
CA LYS A 45 -1.22 -23.54 1.03
C LYS A 45 -1.07 -22.61 2.24
N ILE A 46 -0.69 -21.35 2.03
CA ILE A 46 -0.55 -20.37 3.12
C ILE A 46 -1.93 -19.75 3.38
N ARG A 47 -2.33 -19.67 4.64
CA ARG A 47 -3.61 -19.05 5.05
C ARG A 47 -3.37 -17.62 5.50
N GLY A 48 -4.31 -16.74 5.15
CA GLY A 48 -4.27 -15.32 5.49
C GLY A 48 -3.46 -14.50 4.50
N ASP A 49 -4.01 -13.36 4.08
CA ASP A 49 -3.36 -12.46 3.13
C ASP A 49 -2.03 -11.92 3.69
N HIS A 50 -2.01 -11.58 4.98
CA HIS A 50 -0.82 -11.05 5.65
C HIS A 50 0.37 -12.01 5.57
N SER A 51 0.19 -13.28 5.94
CA SER A 51 1.25 -14.29 5.88
C SER A 51 1.74 -14.57 4.46
N LYS A 52 0.89 -14.40 3.44
CA LYS A 52 1.33 -14.49 2.03
C LYS A 52 2.20 -13.29 1.63
N VAL A 53 1.86 -12.10 2.12
CA VAL A 53 2.64 -10.87 1.89
C VAL A 53 4.00 -10.98 2.58
N GLU A 54 4.05 -11.45 3.83
CA GLU A 54 5.31 -11.71 4.54
C GLU A 54 6.18 -12.71 3.77
N LYS A 55 5.58 -13.84 3.35
CA LYS A 55 6.29 -14.85 2.57
C LYS A 55 6.85 -14.30 1.26
N PHE A 56 6.06 -13.51 0.55
CA PHE A 56 6.50 -12.84 -0.67
C PHE A 56 7.67 -11.89 -0.39
N ALA A 57 7.57 -11.07 0.66
CA ALA A 57 8.60 -10.11 1.00
C ALA A 57 9.93 -10.79 1.36
N GLU A 58 9.87 -11.92 2.06
CA GLU A 58 11.03 -12.77 2.34
C GLU A 58 11.65 -13.32 1.05
N GLU A 59 10.86 -13.97 0.20
CA GLU A 59 11.35 -14.63 -1.03
C GLU A 59 11.92 -13.64 -2.05
N TYR A 60 11.37 -12.44 -2.13
CA TYR A 60 11.72 -11.44 -3.14
C TYR A 60 12.50 -10.24 -2.59
N SER A 61 13.14 -10.40 -1.42
CA SER A 61 13.95 -9.36 -0.77
C SER A 61 15.07 -8.83 -1.67
N ASP A 62 15.78 -9.71 -2.36
CA ASP A 62 16.86 -9.32 -3.29
C ASP A 62 16.33 -8.54 -4.50
N PHE A 63 15.20 -8.97 -5.05
CA PHE A 63 14.54 -8.26 -6.15
C PHE A 63 14.10 -6.86 -5.72
N TYR A 64 13.51 -6.74 -4.53
CA TYR A 64 13.18 -5.45 -3.94
C TYR A 64 14.39 -4.54 -3.78
N ASN A 65 15.50 -5.05 -3.25
CA ASN A 65 16.73 -4.28 -3.11
C ASN A 65 17.26 -3.79 -4.46
N ASN A 66 17.20 -4.64 -5.50
CA ASN A 66 17.58 -4.25 -6.86
C ASN A 66 16.69 -3.13 -7.42
N VAL A 67 15.36 -3.26 -7.30
CA VAL A 67 14.42 -2.22 -7.74
C VAL A 67 14.63 -0.93 -6.95
N LYS A 68 14.82 -1.02 -5.64
CA LYS A 68 15.07 0.12 -4.76
C LYS A 68 16.34 0.87 -5.13
N GLU A 69 17.43 0.18 -5.45
CA GLU A 69 18.67 0.83 -5.89
C GLU A 69 18.56 1.40 -7.31
N LEU A 70 17.94 0.69 -8.26
CA LEU A 70 17.65 1.21 -9.61
C LEU A 70 16.78 2.47 -9.57
N THR A 71 15.89 2.57 -8.58
CA THR A 71 14.96 3.69 -8.40
C THR A 71 15.34 4.57 -7.20
N LYS A 72 16.61 4.59 -6.77
CA LYS A 72 17.04 5.23 -5.52
C LYS A 72 16.63 6.69 -5.35
N THR A 73 16.75 7.50 -6.40
CA THR A 73 16.30 8.91 -6.38
C THR A 73 14.80 9.00 -6.20
N TYR A 74 14.05 8.15 -6.91
CA TYR A 74 12.61 8.05 -6.75
C TYR A 74 12.26 7.58 -5.33
N PHE A 75 12.92 6.56 -4.79
CA PHE A 75 12.68 6.04 -3.44
C PHE A 75 12.91 7.10 -2.36
N LYS A 76 13.99 7.90 -2.47
CA LYS A 76 14.23 9.05 -1.57
C LYS A 76 13.11 10.07 -1.64
N TRP A 77 12.66 10.40 -2.84
CA TRP A 77 11.52 11.29 -3.04
C TRP A 77 10.22 10.71 -2.45
N ARG A 78 9.98 9.41 -2.59
CA ARG A 78 8.84 8.70 -1.99
C ARG A 78 8.85 8.74 -0.47
N LEU A 79 10.01 8.63 0.16
CA LEU A 79 10.09 8.78 1.60
C LEU A 79 9.66 10.18 2.04
N GLN A 80 10.11 11.22 1.33
CA GLN A 80 9.69 12.58 1.64
C GLN A 80 8.18 12.74 1.45
N GLN A 81 7.63 12.24 0.34
CA GLN A 81 6.19 12.27 0.11
C GLN A 81 5.39 11.52 1.17
N PHE A 82 5.91 10.39 1.69
CA PHE A 82 5.28 9.69 2.81
C PHE A 82 5.17 10.61 4.02
N LYS A 83 6.26 11.29 4.39
CA LYS A 83 6.27 12.26 5.50
C LYS A 83 5.25 13.37 5.25
N ASP A 84 5.15 13.87 4.03
CA ASP A 84 4.27 14.97 3.63
C ASP A 84 2.77 14.58 3.60
N THR A 85 2.43 13.30 3.80
CA THR A 85 1.03 12.85 3.98
C THR A 85 0.43 13.22 5.33
N LYS A 86 1.17 13.98 6.17
CA LYS A 86 0.69 14.56 7.43
C LYS A 86 1.44 15.86 7.69
N THR A 87 0.76 16.90 8.19
CA THR A 87 1.32 18.25 8.39
C THR A 87 2.62 18.28 9.20
N ASN A 88 2.76 17.43 10.21
CA ASN A 88 3.93 17.39 11.10
C ASN A 88 4.95 16.30 10.72
N GLY A 89 4.84 15.73 9.52
CA GLY A 89 5.62 14.58 9.12
C GLY A 89 5.00 13.26 9.60
N ARG A 90 4.68 12.37 8.67
CA ARG A 90 4.29 10.99 9.00
C ARG A 90 5.54 10.14 9.24
N ALA A 91 5.61 9.52 10.42
CA ALA A 91 6.66 8.55 10.77
C ALA A 91 6.18 7.09 10.67
N TYR A 92 4.87 6.86 10.73
CA TYR A 92 4.27 5.53 10.78
C TYR A 92 2.83 5.51 10.25
N VAL A 93 2.32 4.31 10.02
CA VAL A 93 0.91 4.02 9.77
C VAL A 93 0.36 3.24 10.96
N MET A 94 -0.61 3.82 11.66
CA MET A 94 -1.31 3.16 12.76
C MET A 94 -2.29 2.12 12.21
N ASP A 95 -2.42 0.97 12.87
CA ASP A 95 -3.52 0.05 12.63
C ASP A 95 -4.82 0.57 13.25
N MET A 96 -5.76 0.95 12.39
CA MET A 96 -7.03 1.52 12.81
C MET A 96 -7.92 0.52 13.56
N GLN A 97 -7.67 -0.78 13.44
CA GLN A 97 -8.40 -1.80 14.21
C GLN A 97 -7.94 -1.86 15.67
N THR A 98 -6.72 -1.41 15.97
CA THR A 98 -6.16 -1.37 17.32
C THR A 98 -6.06 0.03 17.91
N LYS A 99 -6.57 1.07 17.22
CA LYS A 99 -6.48 2.47 17.64
C LYS A 99 -6.92 2.77 19.08
N ASN A 100 -7.92 2.03 19.57
CA ASN A 100 -8.50 2.23 20.91
C ASN A 100 -7.89 1.28 21.97
N LYS A 101 -6.93 0.42 21.59
CA LYS A 101 -6.24 -0.46 22.52
C LYS A 101 -5.19 0.33 23.30
N LYS A 102 -4.83 -0.17 24.50
CA LYS A 102 -3.81 0.43 25.37
C LYS A 102 -2.47 0.65 24.64
N ASN A 103 -2.11 -0.29 23.75
CA ASN A 103 -0.95 -0.22 22.88
C ASN A 103 -1.44 -0.41 21.44
N PRO A 104 -1.71 0.68 20.69
CA PRO A 104 -2.06 0.58 19.29
C PRO A 104 -0.86 0.08 18.48
N THR A 105 -1.13 -0.73 17.45
CA THR A 105 -0.07 -1.20 16.55
C THR A 105 0.31 -0.08 15.60
N GLU A 106 1.60 0.20 15.48
CA GLU A 106 2.15 1.21 14.59
C GLU A 106 3.20 0.56 13.69
N VAL A 107 3.05 0.74 12.37
CA VAL A 107 4.02 0.27 11.38
C VAL A 107 4.92 1.45 10.98
N PRO A 108 6.18 1.49 11.42
CA PRO A 108 7.09 2.60 11.13
C PRO A 108 7.54 2.58 9.67
N PHE A 109 7.79 3.76 9.10
CA PHE A 109 8.47 3.92 7.80
C PHE A 109 9.59 4.95 7.95
N ASP A 110 10.76 4.49 8.36
CA ASP A 110 11.87 5.36 8.75
C ASP A 110 12.81 5.74 7.59
N GLY A 111 12.74 5.05 6.45
CA GLY A 111 13.29 5.52 5.18
C GLY A 111 14.24 4.58 4.46
N TYR A 112 15.46 5.05 4.18
CA TYR A 112 16.43 4.38 3.29
C TYR A 112 16.84 2.98 3.79
N ARG A 113 16.63 2.67 5.07
CA ARG A 113 16.92 1.34 5.66
C ARG A 113 15.76 0.35 5.60
N ASN A 114 14.57 0.75 5.13
CA ASN A 114 13.43 -0.16 5.06
C ASN A 114 13.77 -1.39 4.21
N THR A 115 13.67 -2.54 4.86
CA THR A 115 13.70 -3.88 4.29
C THR A 115 12.48 -4.12 3.39
N CYS A 116 12.52 -5.19 2.61
CA CYS A 116 11.38 -5.62 1.80
C CYS A 116 10.14 -5.86 2.69
N SER A 117 10.33 -6.56 3.82
CA SER A 117 9.25 -6.85 4.76
C SER A 117 8.62 -5.59 5.35
N GLU A 118 9.42 -4.63 5.83
CA GLU A 118 8.91 -3.37 6.37
C GLU A 118 8.13 -2.56 5.32
N TYR A 119 8.63 -2.53 4.09
CA TYR A 119 7.95 -1.87 2.98
C TYR A 119 6.57 -2.48 2.71
N PHE A 120 6.51 -3.81 2.57
CA PHE A 120 5.26 -4.51 2.30
C PHE A 120 4.29 -4.46 3.48
N GLU A 121 4.80 -4.45 4.71
CA GLU A 121 3.99 -4.30 5.92
C GLU A 121 3.23 -2.97 5.91
N ILE A 122 3.88 -1.88 5.49
CA ILE A 122 3.22 -0.58 5.38
C ILE A 122 2.17 -0.57 4.28
N ILE A 123 2.48 -1.11 3.10
CA ILE A 123 1.51 -1.19 2.00
C ILE A 123 0.29 -2.01 2.44
N TYR A 124 0.51 -3.14 3.13
CA TYR A 124 -0.53 -3.96 3.70
C TYR A 124 -1.35 -3.20 4.74
N GLN A 125 -0.72 -2.51 5.68
CA GLN A 125 -1.43 -1.75 6.72
C GLN A 125 -2.24 -0.58 6.12
N ILE A 126 -1.73 0.11 5.11
CA ILE A 126 -2.50 1.14 4.39
C ILE A 126 -3.71 0.52 3.71
N ARG A 127 -3.56 -0.63 3.05
CA ARG A 127 -4.69 -1.38 2.49
C ARG A 127 -5.71 -1.78 3.57
N CYS A 128 -5.26 -2.30 4.71
CA CYS A 128 -6.16 -2.71 5.79
C CYS A 128 -6.96 -1.53 6.31
N ASN A 129 -6.30 -0.38 6.50
CA ASN A 129 -6.95 0.85 6.91
C ASN A 129 -7.91 1.40 5.85
N TYR A 130 -7.60 1.20 4.56
CA TYR A 130 -8.43 1.60 3.42
C TYR A 130 -9.69 0.73 3.27
N ILE A 131 -9.57 -0.60 3.41
CA ILE A 131 -10.69 -1.55 3.19
C ILE A 131 -11.51 -1.77 4.47
N HIS A 132 -10.85 -1.89 5.62
CA HIS A 132 -11.47 -2.32 6.88
C HIS A 132 -11.37 -1.28 8.00
N GLY A 133 -10.54 -0.25 7.83
CA GLY A 133 -10.37 0.82 8.79
C GLY A 133 -11.26 2.02 8.53
N GLU A 134 -10.98 3.10 9.24
CA GLU A 134 -11.76 4.34 9.17
C GLU A 134 -11.19 5.36 8.18
N LYS A 135 -10.34 4.94 7.24
CA LYS A 135 -9.81 5.88 6.25
C LYS A 135 -10.88 6.29 5.26
N GLN A 136 -10.92 7.59 4.96
CA GLN A 136 -11.98 8.20 4.17
C GLN A 136 -11.43 8.90 2.94
N PRO A 137 -12.12 8.79 1.78
CA PRO A 137 -11.67 9.43 0.54
C PRO A 137 -11.79 10.96 0.56
N LEU A 138 -12.63 11.49 1.47
CA LEU A 138 -12.85 12.92 1.70
C LEU A 138 -11.81 13.52 2.66
N ASN A 139 -11.01 12.69 3.34
CA ASN A 139 -9.93 13.16 4.19
C ASN A 139 -8.64 13.35 3.36
N ASN A 140 -8.08 14.55 3.40
CA ASN A 140 -6.91 14.91 2.59
C ASN A 140 -5.64 14.11 2.96
N ASP A 141 -5.43 13.80 4.23
CA ASP A 141 -4.25 13.03 4.67
C ASP A 141 -4.38 11.56 4.26
N ASP A 142 -5.60 11.00 4.35
CA ASP A 142 -5.88 9.63 3.88
C ASP A 142 -5.72 9.52 2.36
N ARG A 143 -6.19 10.53 1.61
CA ARG A 143 -5.99 10.62 0.16
C ARG A 143 -4.52 10.63 -0.20
N LYS A 144 -3.74 11.54 0.39
CA LYS A 144 -2.28 11.61 0.16
C LYS A 144 -1.60 10.28 0.51
N LEU A 145 -2.04 9.60 1.56
CA LEU A 145 -1.48 8.31 1.96
C LEU A 145 -1.82 7.17 1.00
N VAL A 146 -3.04 7.10 0.47
CA VAL A 146 -3.42 6.09 -0.53
C VAL A 146 -2.73 6.37 -1.86
N GLU A 147 -2.68 7.63 -2.30
CA GLU A 147 -1.88 8.03 -3.45
C GLU A 147 -0.41 7.69 -3.26
N TRP A 148 0.09 7.82 -2.03
CA TRP A 148 1.43 7.38 -1.71
C TRP A 148 1.58 5.85 -1.85
N ALA A 149 0.65 5.07 -1.32
CA ALA A 149 0.73 3.62 -1.42
C ALA A 149 0.67 3.15 -2.89
N PHE A 150 -0.26 3.69 -3.68
CA PHE A 150 -0.40 3.36 -5.09
C PHE A 150 0.87 3.65 -5.88
N ASN A 151 1.33 4.90 -5.88
CA ASN A 151 2.44 5.32 -6.73
C ASN A 151 3.74 4.56 -6.36
N SER A 152 3.95 4.28 -5.08
CA SER A 152 5.10 3.49 -4.65
C SER A 152 4.98 2.03 -5.08
N PHE A 153 3.81 1.41 -4.84
CA PHE A 153 3.64 -0.02 -5.07
C PHE A 153 3.53 -0.36 -6.56
N HIS A 154 2.92 0.52 -7.35
CA HIS A 154 2.73 0.31 -8.79
C HIS A 154 4.05 0.13 -9.53
N ILE A 155 5.07 0.92 -9.20
CA ILE A 155 6.39 0.80 -9.84
C ILE A 155 7.02 -0.54 -9.52
N PHE A 156 7.06 -0.92 -8.24
CA PHE A 156 7.59 -2.22 -7.84
C PHE A 156 6.85 -3.35 -8.56
N TRP A 157 5.51 -3.35 -8.50
CA TRP A 157 4.70 -4.43 -9.05
C TRP A 157 4.83 -4.54 -10.58
N LYS A 158 4.92 -3.41 -11.27
CA LYS A 158 5.16 -3.36 -12.72
C LYS A 158 6.52 -3.96 -13.09
N GLU A 159 7.59 -3.62 -12.37
CA GLU A 159 8.92 -4.20 -12.63
C GLU A 159 8.97 -5.68 -12.29
N PHE A 160 8.30 -6.10 -11.20
CA PHE A 160 8.16 -7.50 -10.84
C PHE A 160 7.50 -8.33 -11.95
N LEU A 161 6.34 -7.90 -12.43
CA LEU A 161 5.61 -8.62 -13.49
C LEU A 161 6.37 -8.67 -14.82
N LYS A 162 7.16 -7.65 -15.15
CA LYS A 162 8.04 -7.70 -16.33
C LYS A 162 9.12 -8.77 -16.15
N ASN A 163 9.73 -8.85 -14.97
CA ASN A 163 10.77 -9.83 -14.67
C ASN A 163 10.21 -11.26 -14.69
N GLU A 164 9.10 -11.51 -14.00
CA GLU A 164 8.42 -12.82 -13.99
C GLU A 164 8.03 -13.27 -15.41
N ARG A 165 7.42 -12.38 -16.22
CA ARG A 165 7.11 -12.72 -17.63
C ARG A 165 8.36 -13.05 -18.43
N SER A 166 9.44 -12.28 -18.26
CA SER A 166 10.70 -12.55 -18.96
C SER A 166 11.33 -13.89 -18.56
N TRP A 167 11.08 -14.36 -17.34
CA TRP A 167 11.53 -15.67 -16.86
C TRP A 167 10.70 -16.82 -17.44
N ILE A 168 9.37 -16.63 -17.55
CA ILE A 168 8.46 -17.61 -18.18
C ILE A 168 8.81 -17.87 -19.66
N TYR A 169 9.36 -16.89 -20.39
CA TYR A 169 9.76 -17.06 -21.80
C TYR A 169 11.23 -17.48 -22.00
N ARG A 170 11.98 -17.70 -20.92
CA ARG A 170 13.40 -18.12 -20.95
C ARG A 170 13.63 -19.56 -20.50
N ASN A 171 12.60 -20.21 -19.95
CA ASN A 171 12.59 -21.63 -19.57
C ASN A 171 11.49 -22.36 -20.35
#